data_AF-A0A958Z3X3-F1
#
_entry.id   AF-A0A958Z3X3-F1
#
_cell.length_a   1.000
_cell.length_b   1.000
_cell.length_c   1.000
_cell.angle_alpha   90.00
_cell.angle_beta   90.00
_cell.angle_gamma   90.00
#
_symmetry.space_group_name_H-M   'P 1'
#
loop_
_entity.id
_entity.type
_entity.pdbx_description
1 polymer ?
#
loop_
_entity_poly.entity_id
_entity_poly.type
_entity_poly.pdbx_seq_one_letter_code
_entity_poly.pdbx_strand_id
1 'polypeptide(L)'
;GSALVGIFSALFISFFLLKDESLIARSVLVFAKEGNEQKFKRILIKIKELLSRYFIGLLLQIFILALFYSVLLLFLDIRDAVAVALICAFLNIVPYLGPIIGWVLMLLVVISNNLGADFSSGLLPLLLIATGGYAIAQIFDNFISQPVIFGHSVRSHPLEIFIIILTGGFVFGITGMILAVPTYTTLKVIAKEFLSEYKIVKRLTKNM
;
A
#
# COMPACT_ATOMS: atom_id res chain seq x y z
N GLY A 1 -1.25 -22.71 18.40
CA GLY A 1 -0.81 -23.84 17.58
C GLY A 1 -0.81 -23.51 16.10
N SER A 2 -2.00 -23.37 15.49
CA SER A 2 -2.18 -23.19 14.03
C SER A 2 -1.52 -21.93 13.44
N ALA A 3 -1.62 -20.77 14.11
CA ALA A 3 -1.02 -19.52 13.61
C ALA A 3 0.52 -19.57 13.54
N LEU A 4 1.16 -20.15 14.57
CA LEU A 4 2.61 -20.34 14.62
C LEU A 4 3.10 -21.29 13.50
N VAL A 5 2.38 -22.40 13.29
CA VAL A 5 2.67 -23.34 12.20
C VAL A 5 2.48 -22.66 10.84
N GLY A 6 1.44 -21.85 10.68
CA GLY A 6 1.18 -21.08 9.46
C GLY A 6 2.31 -20.08 9.16
N ILE A 7 2.72 -19.28 10.15
CA ILE A 7 3.82 -18.32 10.01
C ILE A 7 5.13 -19.05 9.68
N PHE A 8 5.45 -20.11 10.42
CA PHE A 8 6.65 -20.90 10.16
C PHE A 8 6.64 -21.48 8.75
N SER A 9 5.53 -22.07 8.31
CA SER A 9 5.39 -22.66 6.97
C SER A 9 5.53 -21.58 5.89
N ALA A 10 4.89 -20.42 6.06
CA ALA A 10 5.00 -19.31 5.12
C ALA A 10 6.44 -18.81 5.00
N LEU A 11 7.15 -18.63 6.13
CA LEU A 11 8.55 -18.22 6.15
C LEU A 11 9.46 -19.27 5.52
N PHE A 12 9.25 -20.55 5.85
CA PHE A 12 10.00 -21.66 5.30
C PHE A 12 9.84 -21.74 3.78
N ILE A 13 8.60 -21.75 3.28
CA ILE A 13 8.30 -21.78 1.84
C ILE A 13 8.90 -20.54 1.17
N SER A 14 8.69 -19.35 1.73
CA SER A 14 9.24 -18.10 1.18
C SER A 14 10.76 -18.14 1.10
N PHE A 15 11.44 -18.65 2.14
CA PHE A 15 12.90 -18.80 2.15
C PHE A 15 13.37 -19.68 1.00
N PHE A 16 12.76 -20.84 0.77
CA PHE A 16 13.15 -21.73 -0.33
C PHE A 16 12.83 -21.13 -1.71
N LEU A 17 11.69 -20.46 -1.85
CA LEU A 17 11.32 -19.75 -3.08
C LEU A 17 12.26 -18.59 -3.40
N LEU A 18 12.79 -17.91 -2.37
CA LEU A 18 13.76 -16.83 -2.53
C LEU A 18 15.18 -17.35 -2.76
N LYS A 19 15.56 -18.47 -2.12
CA LYS A 19 16.88 -19.08 -2.24
C LYS A 19 17.11 -19.64 -3.64
N ASP A 20 16.09 -20.26 -4.23
CA ASP A 20 16.14 -20.74 -5.61
C ASP A 20 15.31 -19.82 -6.50
N GLU A 21 15.95 -18.75 -6.98
CA GLU A 21 15.33 -17.78 -7.90
C GLU A 21 14.77 -18.44 -9.18
N SER A 22 15.24 -19.64 -9.52
CA SER A 22 14.81 -20.38 -10.71
C SER A 22 13.56 -21.23 -10.47
N LEU A 23 13.18 -21.55 -9.23
CA LEU A 23 12.01 -22.39 -8.93
C LEU A 23 10.71 -21.76 -9.45
N ILE A 24 10.50 -20.48 -9.13
CA ILE A 24 9.31 -19.73 -9.59
C ILE A 24 9.31 -19.63 -11.12
N ALA A 25 10.47 -19.31 -11.71
CA ALA A 25 10.61 -19.17 -13.15
C ALA A 25 10.30 -20.47 -13.90
N ARG A 26 10.88 -21.60 -13.47
CA ARG A 26 10.62 -22.91 -14.06
C ARG A 26 9.16 -23.30 -13.91
N SER A 27 8.57 -23.12 -12.73
CA SER A 27 7.17 -23.47 -12.45
C SER A 27 6.20 -22.74 -13.37
N VAL A 28 6.47 -21.46 -13.63
CA VAL A 28 5.62 -20.64 -14.50
C VAL A 28 5.86 -20.94 -15.99
N LEU A 29 7.08 -21.31 -16.37
CA LEU A 29 7.42 -21.66 -17.75
C LEU A 29 6.76 -22.94 -18.25
N VAL A 30 6.37 -23.86 -17.35
CA VAL A 30 5.59 -25.06 -17.71
C VAL A 30 4.24 -24.71 -18.38
N PHE A 31 3.68 -23.54 -18.08
CA PHE A 31 2.45 -23.05 -18.70
C PHE A 31 2.68 -22.33 -20.03
N ALA A 32 3.94 -22.11 -20.43
CA ALA A 32 4.25 -21.48 -21.70
C ALA A 32 4.08 -22.48 -22.85
N LYS A 33 3.36 -22.07 -23.91
CA LYS A 33 3.44 -22.77 -25.19
C LYS A 33 4.85 -22.64 -25.77
N GLU A 34 5.29 -23.62 -26.54
CA GLU A 34 6.57 -23.56 -27.26
C GLU A 34 6.72 -22.23 -28.02
N GLY A 35 7.88 -21.60 -27.91
CA GLY A 35 8.18 -20.29 -28.49
C GLY A 35 7.75 -19.07 -27.65
N ASN A 36 6.89 -19.23 -26.64
CA ASN A 36 6.44 -18.12 -25.78
C ASN A 36 7.24 -17.99 -24.46
N GLU A 37 8.21 -18.85 -24.20
CA GLU A 37 8.99 -18.86 -22.95
C GLU A 37 9.63 -17.50 -22.63
N GLN A 38 10.17 -16.83 -23.65
CA GLN A 38 10.81 -15.52 -23.47
C GLN A 38 9.81 -14.44 -23.02
N LYS A 39 8.54 -14.55 -23.44
CA LYS A 39 7.45 -13.67 -23.04
C LYS A 39 7.08 -13.90 -21.57
N PHE A 40 6.97 -15.16 -21.16
CA PHE A 40 6.75 -15.53 -19.75
C PHE A 40 7.89 -15.07 -18.84
N LYS A 41 9.16 -15.29 -19.23
CA LYS A 41 10.33 -14.78 -18.49
C LYS A 41 10.28 -13.27 -18.34
N ARG A 42 9.98 -12.53 -19.41
CA ARG A 42 9.86 -11.06 -19.38
C ARG A 42 8.75 -10.59 -18.43
N ILE A 43 7.60 -11.28 -18.41
CA ILE A 43 6.50 -10.96 -17.50
C ILE A 43 6.91 -11.19 -16.05
N LEU A 44 7.57 -12.30 -15.74
CA LEU A 44 8.05 -12.58 -14.39
C LEU A 44 9.02 -11.52 -13.87
N ILE A 45 9.96 -11.08 -14.71
CA ILE A 45 10.89 -10.01 -14.36
C ILE A 45 10.12 -8.72 -14.06
N LYS A 46 9.17 -8.33 -14.93
CA LYS A 46 8.32 -7.15 -14.71
C LYS A 46 7.51 -7.24 -13.41
N ILE A 47 6.95 -8.41 -13.10
CA ILE A 47 6.20 -8.62 -11.86
C ILE A 47 7.12 -8.52 -10.64
N LYS A 48 8.32 -9.14 -10.68
CA LYS A 48 9.33 -9.05 -9.61
C LYS A 48 9.70 -7.58 -9.35
N GLU A 49 10.01 -6.83 -10.39
CA GLU A 49 10.35 -5.40 -10.28
C GLU A 49 9.20 -4.57 -9.71
N LEU A 50 7.98 -4.80 -10.18
CA LEU A 50 6.78 -4.11 -9.70
C LEU A 50 6.53 -4.37 -8.22
N LEU A 51 6.53 -5.64 -7.80
CA LEU A 51 6.31 -6.03 -6.41
C LEU A 51 7.42 -5.51 -5.50
N SER A 52 8.68 -5.65 -5.89
CA SER A 52 9.82 -5.14 -5.12
C SER A 52 9.71 -3.63 -4.91
N ARG A 53 9.44 -2.86 -5.96
CA ARG A 53 9.25 -1.41 -5.86
C ARG A 53 8.08 -1.04 -4.96
N TYR A 54 6.96 -1.76 -5.09
CA TYR A 54 5.77 -1.53 -4.27
C TYR A 54 6.05 -1.73 -2.77
N PHE A 55 6.63 -2.88 -2.38
CA PHE A 55 6.90 -3.17 -0.96
C PHE A 55 8.00 -2.28 -0.37
N ILE A 56 9.06 -2.00 -1.11
CA ILE A 56 10.11 -1.06 -0.67
C ILE A 56 9.51 0.34 -0.49
N GLY A 57 8.68 0.77 -1.44
CA GLY A 57 7.99 2.04 -1.36
C GLY A 57 7.06 2.13 -0.14
N LEU A 58 6.30 1.07 0.17
CA LEU A 58 5.44 1.02 1.36
C LEU A 58 6.26 1.16 2.65
N LEU A 59 7.37 0.45 2.77
CA LEU A 59 8.24 0.56 3.96
C LEU A 59 8.77 1.99 4.13
N LEU A 60 9.20 2.62 3.04
CA LEU A 60 9.69 3.99 3.03
C LEU A 60 8.56 4.98 3.38
N GLN A 61 7.35 4.78 2.85
CA GLN A 61 6.17 5.58 3.17
C GLN A 61 5.82 5.52 4.66
N ILE A 62 5.73 4.32 5.23
CA ILE A 62 5.43 4.14 6.65
C ILE A 62 6.48 4.86 7.49
N PHE A 63 7.76 4.71 7.15
CA PHE A 63 8.85 5.35 7.87
C PHE A 63 8.77 6.88 7.83
N ILE A 64 8.58 7.46 6.64
CA ILE A 64 8.48 8.91 6.47
C ILE A 64 7.26 9.47 7.22
N LEU A 65 6.09 8.83 7.06
CA LEU A 65 4.87 9.29 7.71
C LEU A 65 4.92 9.14 9.23
N ALA A 66 5.52 8.05 9.73
CA ALA A 66 5.73 7.88 11.17
C ALA A 66 6.57 9.04 11.73
N LEU A 67 7.59 9.49 11.00
CA LEU A 67 8.43 10.62 11.40
C LEU A 67 7.64 11.94 11.37
N PHE A 68 6.90 12.23 10.29
CA PHE A 68 6.05 13.42 10.19
C PHE A 68 5.00 13.48 11.31
N TYR A 69 4.27 12.39 11.51
CA TYR A 69 3.22 12.32 12.53
C TYR A 69 3.80 12.36 13.95
N SER A 70 4.97 11.75 14.18
CA SER A 70 5.64 11.82 15.49
C SER A 70 6.03 13.26 15.81
N VAL A 71 6.65 13.97 14.87
CA VAL A 71 7.04 15.38 15.07
C VAL A 71 5.80 16.25 15.33
N LEU A 72 4.73 16.05 14.55
CA LEU A 72 3.47 16.79 14.73
C LEU A 72 2.85 16.55 16.11
N LEU A 73 2.74 15.30 16.53
CA LEU A 73 2.11 14.94 17.80
C LEU A 73 2.98 15.31 19.02
N LEU A 74 4.31 15.23 18.90
CA LEU A 74 5.23 15.72 19.92
C LEU A 74 5.16 17.24 20.06
N PHE A 75 5.02 17.97 18.95
CA PHE A 75 4.82 19.42 18.98
C PHE A 75 3.52 19.82 19.69
N LEU A 76 2.48 18.98 19.59
CA LEU A 76 1.20 19.17 20.26
C LEU A 76 1.18 18.60 21.70
N ASP A 77 2.32 18.15 22.22
CA ASP A 77 2.47 17.54 23.56
C ASP A 77 1.52 16.36 23.84
N ILE A 78 1.26 15.55 22.81
CA ILE A 78 0.36 14.40 22.91
C ILE A 78 1.09 13.23 23.58
N ARG A 79 0.46 12.63 24.60
CA ARG A 79 0.98 11.43 25.28
C ARG A 79 1.08 10.26 24.29
N ASP A 80 2.16 9.51 24.40
CA ASP A 80 2.47 8.38 23.51
C ASP A 80 2.49 8.77 22.00
N ALA A 81 2.85 10.03 21.69
CA ALA A 81 2.86 10.59 20.34
C ALA A 81 3.50 9.67 19.28
N VAL A 82 4.66 9.08 19.59
CA VAL A 82 5.39 8.20 18.67
C VAL A 82 4.62 6.90 18.40
N ALA A 83 4.00 6.31 19.42
CA ALA A 83 3.21 5.09 19.26
C ALA A 83 1.96 5.35 18.39
N VAL A 84 1.26 6.45 18.66
CA VAL A 84 0.10 6.88 17.87
C VAL A 84 0.50 7.19 16.43
N ALA A 85 1.61 7.90 16.23
CA ALA A 85 2.15 8.20 14.90
C ALA A 85 2.47 6.94 14.10
N LEU A 86 3.09 5.92 14.74
CA LEU A 86 3.37 4.64 14.11
C LEU A 86 2.08 3.91 13.69
N ILE A 87 1.05 3.92 14.54
CA ILE A 87 -0.26 3.34 14.20
C ILE A 87 -0.87 4.07 13.00
N CYS A 88 -0.91 5.41 13.01
CA CYS A 88 -1.42 6.21 11.90
C CYS A 88 -0.66 5.95 10.59
N ALA A 89 0.67 5.88 10.65
CA ALA A 89 1.51 5.59 9.49
C ALA A 89 1.28 4.16 8.96
N PHE A 90 1.13 3.18 9.86
CA PHE A 90 0.83 1.79 9.49
C PHE A 90 -0.56 1.64 8.86
N LEU A 91 -1.56 2.36 9.36
CA LEU A 91 -2.89 2.38 8.74
C LEU A 91 -2.83 2.87 7.28
N ASN A 92 -1.90 3.78 6.96
CA ASN A 92 -1.72 4.32 5.62
C ASN A 92 -1.19 3.29 4.59
N ILE A 93 -0.87 2.06 5.01
CA ILE A 93 -0.59 0.96 4.06
C ILE A 93 -1.83 0.66 3.19
N VAL A 94 -3.05 0.84 3.73
CA VAL A 94 -4.30 0.66 2.98
C VAL A 94 -4.59 1.92 2.17
N PRO A 95 -4.53 1.90 0.83
CA PRO A 95 -4.69 3.11 0.05
C PRO A 95 -6.10 3.71 0.21
N TYR A 96 -6.19 5.04 0.24
CA TYR A 96 -7.39 5.86 0.45
C TYR A 96 -8.10 5.71 1.80
N LEU A 97 -8.29 4.49 2.29
CA LEU A 97 -8.94 4.22 3.58
C LEU A 97 -8.01 4.47 4.77
N GLY A 98 -6.75 4.07 4.64
CA GLY A 98 -5.71 4.28 5.64
C GLY A 98 -5.55 5.74 6.08
N PRO A 99 -5.39 6.70 5.14
CA PRO A 99 -5.35 8.13 5.45
C PRO A 99 -6.56 8.62 6.24
N ILE A 100 -7.77 8.16 5.90
CA ILE A 100 -9.01 8.61 6.54
C ILE A 100 -9.07 8.06 7.97
N ILE A 101 -8.82 6.77 8.15
CA ILE A 101 -8.85 6.13 9.46
C ILE A 101 -7.74 6.71 10.36
N GLY A 102 -6.52 6.90 9.81
CA GLY A 102 -5.41 7.51 10.53
C GLY A 102 -5.69 8.95 10.97
N TRP A 103 -6.36 9.74 10.12
CA TRP A 103 -6.75 11.11 10.48
C TRP A 103 -7.76 11.12 11.62
N VAL A 104 -8.82 10.31 11.52
CA VAL A 104 -9.84 10.19 12.57
C VAL A 104 -9.20 9.72 13.89
N LEU A 105 -8.34 8.71 13.84
CA LEU A 105 -7.64 8.20 15.02
C LEU A 105 -6.75 9.28 15.66
N MET A 106 -6.01 10.02 14.85
CA MET A 106 -5.19 11.14 15.33
C MET A 106 -6.03 12.19 16.06
N LEU A 107 -7.16 12.60 15.47
CA LEU A 107 -8.05 13.58 16.09
C LEU A 107 -8.65 13.06 17.41
N LEU A 108 -9.09 11.80 17.44
CA LEU A 108 -9.62 11.19 18.65
C LEU A 108 -8.59 11.18 19.79
N VAL A 109 -7.31 10.92 19.47
CA VAL A 109 -6.23 10.98 20.45
C VAL A 109 -6.00 12.42 20.92
N VAL A 110 -5.98 13.40 20.02
CA VAL A 110 -5.83 14.82 20.39
C VAL A 110 -6.95 15.28 21.31
N ILE A 111 -8.20 14.90 21.01
CA ILE A 111 -9.37 15.16 21.87
C ILE A 111 -9.21 14.46 23.21
N SER A 112 -8.88 13.17 23.21
CA SER A 112 -8.73 12.37 24.44
C SER A 112 -7.63 12.91 25.36
N ASN A 113 -6.56 13.46 24.79
CA ASN A 113 -5.47 14.04 25.57
C ASN A 113 -5.86 15.37 26.25
N ASN A 114 -6.86 16.07 25.69
CA ASN A 114 -7.25 17.43 26.05
C ASN A 114 -8.72 17.53 26.52
N LEU A 115 -9.29 16.47 27.13
CA LEU A 115 -10.70 16.40 27.53
C LEU A 115 -11.17 17.51 28.51
N GLY A 116 -10.25 18.21 29.17
CA GLY A 116 -10.55 19.33 30.08
C GLY A 116 -10.38 20.72 29.49
N ALA A 117 -9.95 20.84 28.23
CA ALA A 117 -9.74 22.13 27.59
C ALA A 117 -11.08 22.75 27.14
N ASP A 118 -11.18 24.07 27.24
CA ASP A 118 -12.27 24.81 26.60
C ASP A 118 -12.26 24.58 25.09
N PHE A 119 -13.44 24.41 24.50
CA PHE A 119 -13.56 24.04 23.09
C PHE A 119 -12.99 25.12 22.17
N SER A 120 -13.38 26.38 22.36
CA SER A 120 -13.02 27.47 21.43
C SER A 120 -11.59 27.94 21.63
N SER A 121 -11.14 28.09 22.87
CA SER A 121 -9.84 28.67 23.19
C SER A 121 -8.70 27.64 23.30
N GLY A 122 -9.01 26.36 23.52
CA GLY A 122 -8.01 25.30 23.69
C GLY A 122 -8.08 24.23 22.60
N LEU A 123 -9.18 23.49 22.55
CA LEU A 123 -9.27 22.27 21.73
C LEU A 123 -9.31 22.57 20.22
N LEU A 124 -10.12 23.54 19.79
CA LEU A 124 -10.29 23.87 18.38
C LEU A 124 -8.97 24.27 17.68
N PRO A 125 -8.12 25.15 18.26
CA PRO A 125 -6.79 25.42 17.72
C PRO A 125 -5.93 24.17 17.55
N LEU A 126 -5.90 23.27 18.53
CA LEU A 126 -5.13 22.01 18.47
C LEU A 126 -5.62 21.10 17.35
N LEU A 127 -6.93 20.97 17.17
CA LEU A 127 -7.52 20.17 16.09
C LEU A 127 -7.21 20.75 14.71
N LEU A 128 -7.19 22.09 14.58
CA LEU A 128 -6.80 22.76 13.35
C LEU A 128 -5.33 22.54 13.03
N ILE A 129 -4.43 22.62 14.02
CA ILE A 129 -3.00 22.34 13.83
C ILE A 129 -2.78 20.86 13.49
N ALA A 130 -3.44 19.93 14.20
CA ALA A 130 -3.36 18.50 13.92
C ALA A 130 -3.85 18.17 12.50
N THR A 131 -5.01 18.72 12.11
CA THR A 131 -5.57 18.52 10.77
C THR A 131 -4.68 19.13 9.70
N GLY A 132 -4.18 20.36 9.91
CA GLY A 132 -3.28 21.04 8.99
C GLY A 132 -1.96 20.29 8.81
N GLY A 133 -1.33 19.87 9.91
CA GLY A 133 -0.10 19.08 9.87
C GLY A 133 -0.30 17.71 9.21
N TYR A 134 -1.41 17.03 9.51
CA TYR A 134 -1.75 15.76 8.87
C TYR A 134 -1.96 15.94 7.36
N ALA A 135 -2.68 17.00 6.96
CA ALA A 135 -2.91 17.32 5.55
C ALA A 135 -1.60 17.63 4.81
N ILE A 136 -0.67 18.36 5.42
CA ILE A 136 0.66 18.62 4.83
C ILE A 136 1.43 17.32 4.62
N ALA A 137 1.44 16.43 5.62
CA ALA A 137 2.08 15.13 5.49
C ALA A 137 1.42 14.26 4.40
N GLN A 138 0.09 14.30 4.28
CA GLN A 138 -0.65 13.59 3.21
C GLN A 138 -0.40 14.20 1.83
N ILE A 139 -0.22 15.51 1.72
CA ILE A 139 0.20 16.16 0.48
C ILE A 139 1.59 15.63 0.09
N PHE A 140 2.55 15.65 1.01
CA PHE A 140 3.88 15.10 0.77
C PHE A 140 3.80 13.62 0.32
N ASP A 141 2.98 12.81 0.99
CA ASP A 141 2.75 11.41 0.66
C ASP A 141 2.22 11.22 -0.76
N ASN A 142 1.19 11.99 -1.13
CA ASN A 142 0.55 11.94 -2.44
C ASN A 142 1.47 12.39 -3.58
N PHE A 143 2.38 13.34 -3.33
CA PHE A 143 3.28 13.87 -4.35
C PHE A 143 4.62 13.12 -4.44
N ILE A 144 5.07 12.46 -3.38
CA ILE A 144 6.41 11.84 -3.33
C ILE A 144 6.30 10.32 -3.12
N SER A 145 5.72 9.88 -2.00
CA SER A 145 5.65 8.45 -1.68
C SER A 145 4.83 7.67 -2.71
N GLN A 146 3.64 8.14 -3.04
CA GLN A 146 2.73 7.43 -3.94
C GLN A 146 3.30 7.27 -5.36
N PRO A 147 3.90 8.29 -6.00
CA PRO A 147 4.56 8.09 -7.29
C PRO A 147 5.73 7.11 -7.22
N VAL A 148 6.47 7.04 -6.12
CA VAL A 148 7.56 6.08 -5.93
C VAL A 148 7.01 4.65 -5.81
N ILE A 149 5.95 4.45 -5.01
CA ILE A 149 5.29 3.17 -4.75
C ILE A 149 4.58 2.63 -5.98
N PHE A 150 3.71 3.45 -6.57
CA PHE A 150 2.80 3.03 -7.64
C PHE A 150 3.42 3.25 -9.03
N GLY A 151 4.43 4.12 -9.17
CA GLY A 151 5.14 4.37 -10.43
C GLY A 151 4.25 4.85 -11.59
N HIS A 152 4.85 4.96 -12.77
CA HIS A 152 4.12 5.25 -14.01
C HIS A 152 3.31 4.05 -14.55
N SER A 153 3.46 2.86 -13.96
CA SER A 153 2.87 1.60 -14.45
C SER A 153 1.41 1.39 -14.02
N VAL A 154 0.90 2.23 -13.10
CA VAL A 154 -0.46 2.17 -12.56
C VAL A 154 -1.23 3.45 -12.93
N ARG A 155 -1.29 3.81 -14.21
CA ARG A 155 -2.23 4.86 -14.69
C ARG A 155 -3.66 4.32 -14.75
N SER A 156 -4.11 3.75 -13.64
CA SER A 156 -5.47 3.27 -13.41
C SER A 156 -6.28 4.41 -12.80
N HIS A 157 -7.57 4.47 -13.14
CA HIS A 157 -8.42 5.53 -12.61
C HIS A 157 -8.56 5.37 -11.08
N PRO A 158 -8.58 6.45 -10.26
CA PRO A 158 -8.73 6.31 -8.80
C PRO A 158 -9.94 5.47 -8.40
N LEU A 159 -11.07 5.62 -9.10
CA LEU A 159 -12.28 4.80 -8.92
C LEU A 159 -12.05 3.29 -9.16
N GLU A 160 -11.26 2.93 -10.16
CA GLU A 160 -10.91 1.54 -10.50
C GLU A 160 -10.17 0.91 -9.31
N ILE A 161 -9.13 1.60 -8.83
CA ILE A 161 -8.34 1.17 -7.68
C ILE A 161 -9.20 1.07 -6.42
N PHE A 162 -10.07 2.04 -6.17
CA PHE A 162 -10.98 2.03 -5.02
C PHE A 162 -11.91 0.81 -5.02
N ILE A 163 -12.55 0.50 -6.15
CA ILE A 163 -13.43 -0.67 -6.29
C ILE A 163 -12.66 -1.98 -6.04
N ILE A 164 -11.44 -2.08 -6.54
CA ILE A 164 -10.59 -3.27 -6.37
C ILE A 164 -10.18 -3.43 -4.89
N ILE A 165 -9.83 -2.34 -4.21
CA ILE A 165 -9.52 -2.35 -2.77
C ILE A 165 -10.73 -2.84 -1.97
N LEU A 166 -11.92 -2.33 -2.25
CA LEU A 166 -13.15 -2.79 -1.58
C LEU A 166 -13.43 -4.27 -1.83
N THR A 167 -13.24 -4.71 -3.08
CA THR A 167 -13.43 -6.12 -3.45
C THR A 167 -12.40 -7.01 -2.74
N GLY A 168 -11.13 -6.61 -2.73
CA GLY A 168 -10.07 -7.31 -2.02
C GLY A 168 -10.33 -7.36 -0.52
N GLY A 169 -10.80 -6.25 0.07
CA GLY A 169 -11.20 -6.16 1.47
C GLY A 169 -12.35 -7.09 1.82
N PHE A 170 -13.34 -7.21 0.94
CA PHE A 170 -14.47 -8.12 1.15
C PHE A 170 -14.04 -9.59 1.10
N VAL A 171 -13.15 -9.97 0.19
CA VAL A 171 -12.76 -11.38 -0.02
C VAL A 171 -11.67 -11.84 0.95
N PHE A 172 -10.65 -11.00 1.19
CA PHE A 172 -9.44 -11.37 1.95
C PHE A 172 -9.14 -10.43 3.12
N GLY A 173 -10.06 -9.55 3.50
CA GLY A 173 -9.87 -8.61 4.61
C GLY A 173 -8.74 -7.60 4.33
N ILE A 174 -8.08 -7.14 5.40
CA ILE A 174 -7.00 -6.14 5.33
C ILE A 174 -5.90 -6.57 4.36
N THR A 175 -5.49 -7.85 4.40
CA THR A 175 -4.47 -8.39 3.48
C THR A 175 -4.90 -8.23 2.01
N GLY A 176 -6.18 -8.44 1.71
CA GLY A 176 -6.74 -8.22 0.38
C GLY A 176 -6.70 -6.76 -0.07
N MET A 177 -6.91 -5.82 0.85
CA MET A 177 -6.86 -4.38 0.56
C MET A 177 -5.45 -3.92 0.23
N ILE A 178 -4.45 -4.44 0.96
CA ILE A 178 -3.03 -4.13 0.73
C ILE A 178 -2.58 -4.73 -0.62
N LEU A 179 -2.93 -6.00 -0.87
CA LEU A 179 -2.50 -6.69 -2.09
C LEU A 179 -3.34 -6.34 -3.32
N ALA A 180 -4.45 -5.60 -3.17
CA ALA A 180 -5.38 -5.30 -4.26
C ALA A 180 -4.69 -4.58 -5.43
N VAL A 181 -3.95 -3.50 -5.14
CA VAL A 181 -3.28 -2.67 -6.15
C VAL A 181 -2.16 -3.42 -6.91
N PRO A 182 -1.20 -4.07 -6.22
CA PRO A 182 -0.16 -4.82 -6.93
C PRO A 182 -0.74 -6.00 -7.72
N THR A 183 -1.70 -6.73 -7.15
CA THR A 183 -2.36 -7.85 -7.85
C THR A 183 -3.05 -7.37 -9.12
N TYR A 184 -3.82 -6.29 -9.02
CA TYR A 184 -4.50 -5.72 -10.17
C TYR A 184 -3.54 -5.27 -11.26
N THR A 185 -2.47 -4.58 -10.88
CA THR A 185 -1.49 -4.10 -11.84
C THR A 185 -0.78 -5.27 -12.51
N THR A 186 -0.43 -6.31 -11.77
CA THR A 186 0.14 -7.54 -12.31
C THR A 186 -0.81 -8.21 -13.32
N LEU A 187 -2.10 -8.35 -12.99
CA LEU A 187 -3.09 -8.90 -13.92
C LEU A 187 -3.19 -8.07 -15.21
N LYS A 188 -3.12 -6.73 -15.08
CA LYS A 188 -3.14 -5.80 -16.21
C LYS A 188 -1.91 -5.94 -17.11
N VAL A 189 -0.72 -6.15 -16.52
CA VAL A 189 0.52 -6.45 -17.26
C VAL A 189 0.42 -7.77 -18.02
N ILE A 190 -0.08 -8.82 -17.38
CA ILE A 190 -0.28 -10.13 -18.00
C ILE A 190 -1.27 -10.03 -19.17
N ALA A 191 -2.41 -9.36 -18.94
CA ALA A 191 -3.40 -9.13 -19.98
C ALA A 191 -2.83 -8.32 -21.15
N LYS A 192 -2.05 -7.27 -20.89
CA LYS A 192 -1.39 -6.46 -21.94
C LYS A 192 -0.50 -7.32 -22.84
N GLU A 193 0.25 -8.24 -22.26
CA GLU A 193 1.17 -9.08 -23.02
C GLU A 193 0.40 -10.16 -23.80
N PHE A 194 -0.54 -10.89 -23.20
CA PHE A 194 -1.19 -12.04 -23.86
C PHE A 194 -2.46 -11.72 -24.65
N LEU A 195 -3.16 -10.64 -24.32
CA LEU A 195 -4.50 -10.34 -24.83
C LEU A 195 -4.57 -8.95 -25.50
N SER A 196 -3.44 -8.41 -25.96
CA SER A 196 -3.35 -7.09 -26.62
C SER A 196 -4.26 -6.93 -27.85
N GLU A 197 -4.68 -8.05 -28.42
CA GLU A 197 -5.58 -8.13 -29.57
C GLU A 197 -7.02 -7.74 -29.21
N TYR A 198 -7.43 -7.90 -27.94
CA TYR A 198 -8.78 -7.57 -27.48
C TYR A 198 -8.93 -6.07 -27.19
N LYS A 199 -10.00 -5.47 -27.74
CA LYS A 199 -10.30 -4.02 -27.61
C LYS A 199 -10.44 -3.55 -26.16
N ILE A 200 -10.97 -4.39 -25.28
CA ILE A 200 -11.12 -4.12 -23.84
C ILE A 200 -9.75 -3.98 -23.17
N VAL A 201 -8.86 -4.96 -23.40
CA VAL A 201 -7.50 -4.94 -22.87
C VAL A 201 -6.75 -3.73 -23.37
N LYS A 202 -6.82 -3.46 -24.68
CA LYS A 202 -6.18 -2.30 -25.31
C LYS A 202 -6.64 -0.97 -24.72
N ARG A 203 -7.90 -0.85 -24.28
CA ARG A 203 -8.42 0.35 -23.58
C ARG A 203 -7.91 0.45 -22.14
N LEU A 204 -7.96 -0.66 -21.38
CA LEU A 204 -7.52 -0.68 -19.99
C LEU A 204 -6.00 -0.45 -19.88
N THR A 205 -5.21 -1.02 -20.78
CA THR A 205 -3.74 -0.95 -20.76
C THR A 205 -3.15 0.23 -21.53
N LYS A 206 -3.99 1.10 -22.13
CA LYS A 206 -3.56 2.19 -23.04
C LYS A 206 -2.55 3.16 -22.40
N ASN A 207 -2.61 3.31 -21.08
CA ASN A 207 -1.84 4.28 -20.31
C ASN A 207 -0.68 3.66 -19.53
N MET A 208 -0.44 2.34 -19.69
CA MET A 208 0.72 1.63 -19.12
C MET A 208 1.85 1.56 -20.13
#